data_AF-A0A969RMV9-F1
#
_entry.id   AF-A0A969RMV9-F1
#
_cell.length_a   1.000
_cell.length_b   1.000
_cell.length_c   1.000
_cell.angle_alpha   90.00
_cell.angle_beta   90.00
_cell.angle_gamma   90.00
#
_symmetry.space_group_name_H-M   'P 1'
#
loop_
_entity.id
_entity.type
_entity.pdbx_description
1 polymer ?
#
loop_
_entity_poly.entity_id
_entity_poly.type
_entity_poly.pdbx_seq_one_letter_code
_entity_poly.pdbx_strand_id
1 'polypeptide(L)' 'MSKLNFQAMSQKELHSYVLAHQDDQEAFYAYVDKLHEEGHWIEMPPVESVEDLEKYPEFTARFRNGSEPKDQAV' A
#
# COMPACT_ATOMS: atom_id res chain seq x y z
N MET A 1 -12.43 -10.20 27.54
CA MET A 1 -11.50 -9.45 26.67
C MET A 1 -12.30 -8.98 25.47
N SER A 2 -12.56 -7.69 25.34
CA SER A 2 -13.23 -7.15 24.16
C SER A 2 -12.31 -7.33 22.97
N LYS A 3 -12.68 -8.21 22.02
CA LYS A 3 -11.97 -8.34 20.76
C LYS A 3 -12.07 -7.01 20.02
N LEU A 4 -10.93 -6.43 19.65
CA LEU A 4 -10.89 -5.25 18.79
C LEU A 4 -11.44 -5.62 17.41
N ASN A 5 -12.31 -4.79 16.84
CA ASN A 5 -12.86 -5.02 15.51
C ASN A 5 -11.89 -4.48 14.46
N PHE A 6 -10.89 -5.28 14.10
CA PHE A 6 -9.87 -4.91 13.12
C PHE A 6 -10.46 -4.53 11.74
N GLN A 7 -11.55 -5.15 11.32
CA GLN A 7 -12.21 -4.79 10.05
C GLN A 7 -12.77 -3.36 10.00
N ALA A 8 -13.17 -2.81 11.16
CA ALA A 8 -13.69 -1.45 11.25
C ALA A 8 -12.59 -0.38 11.30
N MET A 9 -11.35 -0.78 11.57
CA MET A 9 -10.20 0.14 11.65
C MET A 9 -9.74 0.55 10.25
N SER A 10 -9.25 1.77 10.10
CA SER A 10 -8.60 2.22 8.86
C SER A 10 -7.25 1.53 8.66
N GLN A 11 -6.77 1.51 7.42
CA GLN A 11 -5.46 0.96 7.07
C GLN A 11 -4.31 1.51 7.95
N LYS A 12 -4.33 2.81 8.28
CA LYS A 12 -3.30 3.46 9.11
C LYS A 12 -3.34 2.98 10.56
N GLU A 13 -4.54 2.77 11.09
CA GLU A 13 -4.73 2.29 12.46
C GLU A 13 -4.31 0.82 12.56
N LEU A 14 -4.64 0.00 11.57
CA LEU A 14 -4.18 -1.38 11.47
C LEU A 14 -2.65 -1.47 11.35
N HIS A 15 -2.05 -0.65 10.50
CA HIS A 15 -0.59 -0.58 10.36
C HIS A 15 0.10 -0.26 11.71
N SER A 16 -0.37 0.78 12.40
CA SER A 16 0.18 1.19 13.69
C SER A 16 -0.02 0.10 14.76
N TYR A 17 -1.16 -0.59 14.72
CA TYR A 17 -1.46 -1.67 15.65
C TYR A 17 -0.55 -2.89 15.44
N VAL A 18 -0.40 -3.35 14.20
CA VAL A 18 0.46 -4.49 13.82
C VAL A 18 1.92 -4.21 14.19
N LEU A 19 2.40 -2.97 14.01
CA LEU A 19 3.76 -2.61 14.42
C LEU A 19 3.97 -2.71 15.93
N ALA A 20 2.96 -2.38 16.72
CA ALA A 20 2.98 -2.49 18.19
C ALA A 20 2.69 -3.92 18.69
N HIS A 21 2.02 -4.75 17.89
CA HIS A 21 1.57 -6.10 18.24
C HIS A 21 1.97 -7.08 17.14
N GLN A 22 3.27 -7.26 16.96
CA GLN A 22 3.83 -8.07 15.86
C GLN A 22 3.45 -9.56 15.96
N ASP A 23 3.11 -10.03 17.16
CA ASP A 23 2.67 -11.41 17.40
C ASP A 23 1.16 -11.62 17.13
N ASP A 24 0.39 -10.55 16.92
CA ASP A 24 -1.04 -10.62 16.64
C ASP A 24 -1.29 -10.89 15.15
N GLN A 25 -1.40 -12.18 14.81
CA GLN A 25 -1.69 -12.63 13.46
C GLN A 25 -3.06 -12.14 12.96
N GLU A 26 -4.06 -12.00 13.84
CA GLU A 26 -5.41 -11.57 13.45
C GLU A 26 -5.38 -10.12 12.95
N ALA A 27 -4.63 -9.26 13.64
CA ALA A 27 -4.40 -7.88 13.19
C ALA A 27 -3.58 -7.82 11.90
N PHE A 28 -2.57 -8.68 11.74
CA PHE A 28 -1.76 -8.75 10.52
C PHE A 28 -2.61 -9.15 9.30
N TYR A 29 -3.43 -10.19 9.41
CA TYR A 29 -4.32 -10.60 8.32
C TYR A 29 -5.32 -9.49 7.97
N ALA A 30 -5.94 -8.87 8.97
CA ALA A 30 -6.85 -7.75 8.73
C ALA A 30 -6.18 -6.57 8.00
N TYR A 31 -4.91 -6.27 8.33
CA TYR A 31 -4.14 -5.24 7.63
C TYR A 31 -3.86 -5.59 6.17
N VAL A 32 -3.46 -6.84 5.89
CA VAL A 32 -3.16 -7.32 4.53
C VAL A 32 -4.43 -7.40 3.68
N ASP A 33 -5.55 -7.84 4.24
CA ASP A 33 -6.84 -7.88 3.53
C ASP A 33 -7.26 -6.46 3.16
N LYS A 34 -7.16 -5.50 4.09
CA LYS A 34 -7.45 -4.08 3.84
C LYS A 34 -6.57 -3.50 2.73
N LEU A 35 -5.29 -3.86 2.72
CA LEU A 35 -4.34 -3.47 1.67
C LEU A 35 -4.72 -4.03 0.29
N HIS A 36 -5.31 -5.22 0.23
CA HIS A 36 -5.80 -5.79 -1.03
C HIS A 36 -7.11 -5.13 -1.48
N GLU A 37 -8.02 -4.83 -0.55
CA GLU A 37 -9.30 -4.17 -0.86
C GLU A 37 -9.12 -2.70 -1.29
N GLU A 38 -8.27 -1.94 -0.60
CA GLU A 38 -8.02 -0.51 -0.88
C GLU A 38 -6.88 -0.29 -1.88
N GLY A 39 -6.16 -1.35 -2.22
CA GLY A 39 -4.96 -1.30 -3.02
C GLY A 39 -5.22 -1.11 -4.50
N HIS A 40 -4.98 0.10 -5.01
CA HIS A 40 -4.83 0.36 -6.44
C HIS A 40 -3.45 -0.08 -6.95
N TRP A 41 -3.08 -1.35 -6.70
CA TRP A 41 -1.82 -1.92 -7.14
C TRP A 41 -1.82 -1.99 -8.66
N ILE A 42 -0.78 -1.42 -9.28
CA ILE A 42 -0.49 -1.66 -10.69
C ILE A 42 0.45 -2.84 -10.71
N GLU A 43 -0.03 -3.97 -11.23
CA GLU A 43 0.81 -5.16 -11.42
C GLU A 43 1.88 -4.83 -12.46
N MET A 44 3.14 -4.76 -12.01
CA MET A 44 4.28 -4.56 -12.92
C MET A 44 4.85 -5.95 -13.23
N PRO A 45 4.76 -6.43 -14.48
CA PRO A 45 5.41 -7.66 -14.85
C PRO A 45 6.94 -7.50 -14.77
N PRO A 46 7.68 -8.60 -14.63
CA PRO A 46 9.14 -8.55 -14.69
C PRO A 46 9.57 -7.98 -16.05
N VAL A 47 10.26 -6.85 -16.01
CA VAL A 47 10.88 -6.21 -17.16
C VAL A 47 12.30 -6.74 -17.34
N GLU A 48 12.70 -7.02 -18.58
CA GLU A 48 14.04 -7.54 -18.88
C GLU A 48 15.07 -6.41 -18.99
N SER A 49 14.62 -5.19 -19.33
CA SER A 49 15.44 -3.98 -19.37
C SER A 49 14.67 -2.71 -18.96
N VAL A 50 15.39 -1.59 -18.82
CA VAL A 50 14.77 -0.30 -18.48
C VAL A 50 13.90 0.22 -19.62
N GLU A 51 14.26 -0.06 -20.86
CA GLU A 51 13.49 0.31 -22.05
C GLU A 51 12.13 -0.41 -22.11
N ASP A 52 12.02 -1.59 -21.50
CA ASP A 52 10.75 -2.31 -21.41
C ASP A 52 9.69 -1.57 -20.59
N LEU A 53 10.07 -0.61 -19.74
CA LEU A 53 9.10 0.24 -19.03
C LEU A 53 8.23 1.06 -19.99
N GLU A 54 8.72 1.39 -21.19
CA GLU A 54 7.93 2.10 -22.21
C GLU A 54 6.76 1.25 -22.73
N LYS A 55 6.80 -0.08 -22.55
CA LYS A 55 5.71 -1.00 -22.92
C LYS A 55 4.54 -0.94 -21.93
N TYR A 56 4.71 -0.31 -20.76
CA TYR A 56 3.73 -0.25 -19.67
C TYR A 56 3.34 1.22 -19.37
N PRO A 57 2.60 1.87 -20.28
CA PRO A 57 2.23 3.28 -20.14
C PRO A 57 1.35 3.55 -18.92
N GLU A 58 0.53 2.59 -18.48
CA GLU A 58 -0.27 2.71 -17.26
C GLU A 58 0.58 2.83 -15.99
N PHE A 59 1.72 2.12 -15.95
CA PHE A 59 2.68 2.20 -14.85
C PHE A 59 3.42 3.53 -14.88
N THR A 60 3.97 3.91 -16.04
CA THR A 60 4.73 5.16 -16.18
C THR A 60 3.85 6.42 -16.00
N ALA A 61 2.56 6.35 -16.35
CA ALA A 61 1.60 7.43 -16.14
C ALA A 61 1.41 7.79 -14.66
N ARG A 62 1.47 6.81 -13.75
CA ARG A 62 1.37 7.05 -12.29
C ARG A 62 2.48 7.96 -11.78
N PHE A 63 3.68 7.83 -12.33
CA PHE A 63 4.85 8.61 -11.91
C PHE A 63 5.00 9.93 -12.68
N ARG A 64 4.49 10.03 -13.92
CA ARG A 64 4.49 11.29 -14.69
C ARG A 64 3.72 12.42 -14.00
N ASN A 65 2.67 12.11 -13.24
CA ASN A 65 1.90 13.10 -12.49
C ASN A 65 2.46 13.37 -11.07
N GLY A 66 3.47 12.61 -10.63
CA GLY A 66 4.03 12.66 -9.28
C GLY A 66 5.24 13.58 -9.11
N SER A 67 5.67 14.25 -10.17
CA SER A 67 6.79 15.22 -10.16
C SER A 67 6.38 16.64 -9.76
N GLU A 68 5.27 16.82 -9.03
CA GLU A 68 5.14 17.98 -8.16
C GLU A 68 5.89 17.70 -6.86
N PRO A 69 6.94 18.48 -6.52
CA PRO A 69 7.66 18.28 -5.28
C PRO A 69 6.71 18.53 -4.11
N LYS A 70 6.44 17.51 -3.30
CA LYS A 70 5.80 17.65 -1.98
C LYS A 70 6.78 18.21 -0.93
N ASP A 71 7.54 19.22 -1.33
CA ASP A 71 8.38 20.04 -0.44
C ASP A 71 7.80 21.45 -0.39
N GLN A 72 6.69 21.59 0.33
CA GLN A 72 6.33 22.86 0.96
C GLN A 72 5.35 22.60 2.11
N ALA A 73 5.91 22.18 3.24
CA ALA A 73 5.30 22.35 4.55
C ALA A 73 6.43 22.71 5.54
N VAL A 74 6.74 24.01 5.62
CA VAL A 74 7.40 24.68 6.75
C VAL A 74 6.57 25.89 7.10
#